data_AF-A0A8T6I625-F1
#
_entry.id   AF-A0A8T6I625-F1
#
_cell.length_a   1.000
_cell.length_b   1.000
_cell.length_c   1.000
_cell.angle_alpha   90.00
_cell.angle_beta   90.00
_cell.angle_gamma   90.00
#
_symmetry.space_group_name_H-M   'P 1'
#
loop_
_entity.id
_entity.type
_entity.pdbx_description
1 polymer ?
#
loop_
_entity_poly.entity_id
_entity_poly.type
_entity_poly.pdbx_seq_one_letter_code
_entity_poly.pdbx_strand_id
1 'polypeptide(L)'
;MTDPLDLPQRHLRTLEALILEHLPRVEVWAYGSRVNGGSHDGSDLDLVLRAPGLKPIPAEQLADFRSAVCESTIPCLVEARDWARLPERFQREIRRRHVRLALGT
;
A
#
# COMPACT_ATOMS: atom_id res chain seq x y z
N MET A 1 -20.26 -9.45 1.03
CA MET A 1 -19.19 -9.37 2.03
C MET A 1 -18.47 -8.07 1.75
N THR A 2 -18.40 -7.17 2.73
CA THR A 2 -17.65 -5.91 2.59
C THR A 2 -16.17 -6.27 2.46
N ASP A 3 -15.52 -5.74 1.43
CA ASP A 3 -14.06 -5.80 1.35
C ASP A 3 -13.47 -5.21 2.63
N PRO A 4 -12.46 -5.84 3.24
CA PRO A 4 -11.86 -5.34 4.48
C PRO A 4 -11.07 -4.05 4.27
N LEU A 5 -10.92 -3.59 3.03
CA LEU A 5 -10.29 -2.33 2.67
C LEU A 5 -11.36 -1.34 2.17
N ASP A 6 -11.49 -0.23 2.86
CA ASP A 6 -12.32 0.91 2.46
C ASP A 6 -11.64 1.72 1.33
N LEU A 7 -11.71 1.16 0.12
CA LEU A 7 -11.28 1.78 -1.12
C LEU A 7 -12.19 1.28 -2.26
N PRO A 8 -12.85 2.16 -3.03
CA PRO A 8 -13.67 1.73 -4.15
C PRO A 8 -12.87 0.89 -5.16
N GLN A 9 -13.47 -0.20 -5.65
CA GLN A 9 -12.80 -1.18 -6.51
C GLN A 9 -12.06 -0.57 -7.71
N ARG A 10 -12.61 0.49 -8.34
CA ARG A 10 -11.95 1.19 -9.45
C ARG A 10 -10.59 1.79 -9.06
N HIS A 11 -10.49 2.37 -7.86
CA HIS A 11 -9.25 2.97 -7.36
C HIS A 11 -8.28 1.89 -6.88
N LEU A 12 -8.80 0.78 -6.34
CA LEU A 12 -7.99 -0.40 -6.07
C LEU A 12 -7.36 -0.95 -7.37
N ARG A 13 -8.11 -1.03 -8.48
CA ARG A 13 -7.56 -1.45 -9.78
C ARG A 13 -6.48 -0.50 -10.29
N THR A 14 -6.68 0.83 -10.17
CA THR A 14 -5.65 1.82 -10.51
C THR A 14 -4.39 1.61 -9.67
N LEU A 15 -4.54 1.42 -8.36
CA LEU A 15 -3.42 1.18 -7.44
C LEU A 15 -2.67 -0.12 -7.79
N GLU A 16 -3.39 -1.22 -8.03
CA GLU A 16 -2.81 -2.50 -8.44
C GLU A 16 -2.00 -2.39 -9.73
N ALA A 17 -2.52 -1.66 -10.73
CA ALA A 17 -1.81 -1.43 -11.98
C ALA A 17 -0.50 -0.65 -11.77
N LEU A 18 -0.54 0.43 -10.99
CA LEU A 18 0.66 1.22 -10.67
C LEU A 18 1.69 0.42 -9.87
N ILE A 19 1.25 -0.44 -8.95
CA ILE A 19 2.15 -1.32 -8.22
C ILE A 19 2.83 -2.31 -9.18
N LEU A 20 2.09 -2.92 -10.10
CA LEU A 20 2.64 -3.88 -11.05
C LEU A 20 3.59 -3.21 -12.07
N GLU A 21 3.32 -1.97 -12.47
CA GLU A 21 4.15 -1.21 -13.39
C GLU A 21 5.51 -0.83 -12.77
N HIS A 22 5.50 -0.29 -11.54
CA HIS A 22 6.71 0.22 -10.91
C HIS A 22 7.44 -0.81 -10.03
N LEU A 23 6.70 -1.73 -9.41
CA LEU A 23 7.17 -2.63 -8.37
C LEU A 23 6.64 -4.07 -8.54
N PRO A 24 6.83 -4.73 -9.70
CA PRO A 24 6.13 -5.97 -10.09
C PRO A 24 6.32 -7.18 -9.17
N ARG A 25 7.29 -7.16 -8.26
CA ARG A 25 7.63 -8.28 -7.36
C ARG A 25 7.39 -7.98 -5.88
N VAL A 26 6.81 -6.83 -5.54
CA VAL A 26 6.58 -6.48 -4.15
C VAL A 26 5.26 -7.06 -3.66
N GLU A 27 5.28 -7.63 -2.46
CA GLU A 27 4.05 -7.90 -1.73
C GLU A 27 3.57 -6.58 -1.09
N VAL A 28 2.29 -6.26 -1.20
CA VAL A 28 1.72 -5.04 -0.63
C VAL A 28 0.68 -5.36 0.42
N TRP A 29 0.81 -4.73 1.58
CA TRP A 29 -0.21 -4.77 2.62
C TRP A 29 -0.77 -3.38 2.85
N ALA A 30 -2.09 -3.27 2.87
CA ALA A 30 -2.79 -2.12 3.42
C ALA A 30 -2.99 -2.28 4.93
N TYR A 31 -2.87 -1.19 5.67
CA TYR A 31 -3.14 -1.14 7.11
C TYR A 31 -3.83 0.17 7.47
N GLY A 32 -3.99 0.46 8.76
CA GLY A 32 -4.52 1.75 9.21
C GLY A 32 -6.04 1.86 9.17
N SER A 33 -6.56 3.09 9.12
CA SER A 33 -7.98 3.40 9.35
C SER A 33 -8.91 2.74 8.31
N ARG A 34 -8.48 2.73 7.04
CA ARG A 34 -9.20 2.09 5.91
C ARG A 34 -9.28 0.57 6.00
N VAL A 35 -8.49 -0.06 6.87
CA VAL A 35 -8.59 -1.51 7.21
C VAL A 35 -9.28 -1.76 8.55
N ASN A 36 -9.14 -0.79 9.46
CA ASN A 36 -9.59 -0.95 10.84
C ASN A 36 -11.05 -0.57 11.09
N GLY A 37 -11.70 0.06 10.10
CA GLY A 37 -13.11 0.51 10.18
C GLY A 37 -13.27 1.91 10.79
N GLY A 38 -12.21 2.72 10.76
CA GLY A 38 -12.20 4.09 11.30
C GLY A 38 -11.86 5.16 10.26
N SER A 39 -11.91 4.82 8.97
CA SER A 39 -11.69 5.77 7.88
C SER A 39 -12.88 6.73 7.72
N HIS A 40 -12.55 7.92 7.23
CA HIS A 40 -13.50 8.91 6.70
C HIS A 40 -12.98 9.39 5.34
N ASP A 41 -13.75 10.22 4.63
CA ASP A 41 -13.43 10.62 3.25
C ASP A 41 -12.01 11.19 3.06
N GLY A 42 -11.53 11.95 4.05
CA GLY A 42 -10.18 12.54 4.07
C GLY A 42 -9.09 11.66 4.67
N SER A 43 -9.36 10.39 5.01
CA SER A 43 -8.33 9.48 5.53
C SER A 43 -7.36 9.04 4.43
N ASP A 44 -6.08 8.95 4.78
CA ASP A 44 -5.06 8.41 3.89
C ASP A 44 -5.24 6.89 3.68
N LEU A 45 -4.58 6.36 2.66
CA LEU A 45 -4.37 4.93 2.46
C LEU A 45 -2.94 4.55 2.82
N ASP A 46 -2.79 3.87 3.95
CA ASP A 46 -1.50 3.39 4.44
C ASP A 46 -1.10 2.06 3.79
N LEU A 47 0.05 2.03 3.13
CA LEU A 47 0.61 0.82 2.51
C LEU A 47 2.01 0.51 3.03
N VAL A 48 2.30 -0.78 3.22
CA VAL A 48 3.68 -1.26 3.28
C VAL A 48 4.02 -2.11 2.07
N LEU A 49 5.20 -1.83 1.50
CA LEU A 49 5.77 -2.49 0.35
C LEU A 49 6.86 -3.46 0.84
N ARG A 50 6.71 -4.74 0.51
CA ARG A 50 7.56 -5.82 1.00
C ARG A 50 8.27 -6.44 -0.19
N ALA A 51 9.47 -5.94 -0.48
CA ALA A 51 10.30 -6.48 -1.55
C ALA A 51 10.80 -7.91 -1.26
N PRO A 52 11.18 -8.68 -2.29
CA PRO A 52 11.71 -10.03 -2.12
C PRO A 52 12.87 -10.08 -1.14
N GLY A 53 12.82 -11.05 -0.21
CA GLY A 53 13.83 -11.20 0.85
C GLY A 53 13.84 -10.07 1.88
N LEU A 54 12.80 -9.22 1.92
CA LEU A 54 12.67 -8.08 2.85
C LEU A 54 13.87 -7.12 2.78
N LYS A 55 14.47 -6.98 1.60
CA LYS A 55 15.52 -6.00 1.34
C LYS A 55 14.91 -4.61 1.08
N PRO A 56 15.63 -3.52 1.37
CA PRO A 56 15.15 -2.19 1.03
C PRO A 56 14.89 -2.03 -0.47
N ILE A 57 13.79 -1.37 -0.80
CA ILE A 57 13.48 -0.95 -2.16
C ILE A 57 14.48 0.16 -2.54
N PRO A 58 15.06 0.16 -3.76
CA PRO A 58 15.87 1.27 -4.24
C PRO A 58 15.13 2.61 -4.11
N ALA A 59 15.82 3.64 -3.64
CA ALA A 59 15.16 4.92 -3.31
C ALA A 59 14.45 5.55 -4.52
N GLU A 60 15.06 5.44 -5.71
CA GLU A 60 14.51 5.93 -6.97
C GLU A 60 13.22 5.20 -7.34
N GLN A 61 13.20 3.86 -7.36
CA GLN A 61 11.98 3.08 -7.64
C GLN A 61 10.83 3.39 -6.67
N LEU A 62 11.14 3.58 -5.38
CA LEU A 62 10.14 3.97 -4.39
C LEU A 62 9.62 5.39 -4.63
N ALA A 63 10.50 6.32 -5.05
CA ALA A 63 10.12 7.68 -5.38
C ALA A 63 9.24 7.71 -6.64
N ASP A 64 9.62 7.01 -7.71
CA ASP A 64 8.87 6.92 -8.95
C ASP A 64 7.46 6.38 -8.71
N PHE A 65 7.34 5.28 -7.94
CA PHE A 65 6.04 4.73 -7.55
C PHE A 65 5.18 5.73 -6.78
N ARG A 66 5.77 6.43 -5.80
CA ARG A 66 5.04 7.45 -5.01
C ARG A 66 4.57 8.61 -5.88
N SER A 67 5.40 9.08 -6.81
CA SER A 67 5.04 10.13 -7.76
C SER A 67 3.89 9.68 -8.66
N ALA A 68 3.96 8.49 -9.25
CA ALA A 68 2.91 7.97 -10.11
C ALA A 68 1.57 7.79 -9.38
N VAL A 69 1.60 7.36 -8.11
CA VAL A 69 0.39 7.30 -7.28
C VAL A 69 -0.15 8.69 -6.94
N CYS A 70 0.72 9.65 -6.65
CA CYS A 70 0.34 11.05 -6.39
C CYS A 70 -0.33 11.70 -7.61
N GLU A 71 0.14 11.39 -8.81
CA GLU A 71 -0.41 11.88 -10.08
C GLU A 71 -1.66 11.12 -10.55
N SER A 72 -2.07 10.07 -9.82
CA SER A 72 -3.20 9.23 -10.19
C SER A 72 -4.56 9.86 -9.83
N THR A 73 -5.64 9.16 -10.21
CA THR A 73 -7.03 9.56 -9.90
C THR A 73 -7.56 9.00 -8.58
N ILE A 74 -6.69 8.42 -7.73
CA ILE A 74 -7.07 7.90 -6.42
C ILE A 74 -7.40 9.10 -5.50
N PRO A 75 -8.63 9.19 -4.94
CA PRO A 75 -9.12 10.41 -4.29
C PRO A 75 -8.67 10.51 -2.82
N CYS A 76 -7.45 10.08 -2.51
CA CYS A 76 -6.84 10.20 -1.19
C CYS A 76 -5.32 10.11 -1.29
N LEU A 77 -4.62 10.64 -0.29
CA LEU A 77 -3.19 10.42 -0.16
C LEU A 77 -2.90 8.93 0.05
N VAL A 78 -1.86 8.44 -0.61
CA VAL A 78 -1.38 7.06 -0.44
C VAL A 78 -0.01 7.08 0.19
N GLU A 79 0.06 6.65 1.45
CA GLU A 79 1.27 6.61 2.26
C GLU A 79 1.97 5.26 2.09
N ALA A 80 2.77 5.12 1.03
CA ALA A 80 3.50 3.88 0.74
C ALA A 80 4.88 3.84 1.39
N ARG A 81 5.13 2.89 2.30
CA ARG A 81 6.40 2.76 3.05
C ARG A 81 7.12 1.46 2.73
N ASP A 82 8.44 1.52 2.62
CA ASP A 82 9.29 0.33 2.50
C ASP A 82 9.35 -0.42 3.84
N TRP A 83 8.88 -1.67 3.83
CA TRP A 83 8.86 -2.54 5.00
C TRP A 83 10.23 -2.69 5.66
N ALA A 84 11.29 -2.84 4.86
CA ALA A 84 12.63 -3.10 5.35
C ALA A 84 13.20 -1.93 6.15
N ARG A 85 12.65 -0.72 5.94
CA ARG A 85 13.07 0.51 6.63
C ARG A 85 12.23 0.84 7.86
N LEU A 86 11.14 0.11 8.10
CA LEU A 86 10.29 0.33 9.26
C LEU A 86 10.93 -0.25 10.54
N PRO A 87 10.93 0.49 11.66
CA PRO A 87 11.33 -0.06 12.94
C PRO A 87 10.48 -1.29 13.30
N GLU A 88 11.09 -2.29 13.94
CA GLU A 88 10.44 -3.57 14.25
C GLU A 88 9.11 -3.42 15.01
N ARG A 89 9.01 -2.42 15.89
CA ARG A 89 7.75 -2.14 16.61
C ARG A 89 6.59 -1.88 15.65
N PHE A 90 6.80 -1.11 14.59
CA PHE A 90 5.77 -0.83 13.58
C PHE A 90 5.45 -2.09 12.78
N GLN A 91 6.48 -2.85 12.41
CA GLN A 91 6.28 -4.13 11.73
C GLN A 91 5.41 -5.09 12.56
N ARG A 92 5.61 -5.16 13.88
CA ARG A 92 4.76 -6.00 14.75
C ARG A 92 3.32 -5.51 14.78
N GLU A 93 3.07 -4.21 14.92
CA GLU A 93 1.71 -3.68 14.95
C GLU A 93 0.98 -3.89 13.62
N ILE A 94 1.65 -3.66 12.49
CA ILE A 94 1.06 -3.88 11.15
C ILE A 94 0.74 -5.36 10.92
N ARG A 95 1.61 -6.29 11.39
CA ARG A 95 1.32 -7.73 11.29
C ARG A 95 0.03 -8.13 12.03
N ARG A 96 -0.34 -7.45 13.11
CA ARG A 96 -1.55 -7.77 13.89
C ARG A 96 -2.83 -7.53 13.07
N ARG A 97 -2.83 -6.52 12.21
CA ARG A 97 -4.00 -6.19 11.39
C ARG A 97 -3.60 -5.47 10.10
N HIS A 98 -3.69 -6.20 9.00
CA HIS A 98 -3.47 -5.71 7.65
C HIS A 98 -4.34 -6.50 6.65
N VAL A 99 -4.47 -5.97 5.45
CA VAL A 99 -5.04 -6.67 4.29
C VAL A 99 -3.96 -6.77 3.24
N ARG A 100 -3.70 -7.98 2.74
CA ARG A 100 -2.80 -8.17 1.59
C ARG A 100 -3.55 -7.86 0.30
N LEU A 101 -2.97 -7.01 -0.54
CA LEU A 101 -3.53 -6.72 -1.87
C LEU A 101 -3.25 -7.90 -2.81
N ALA A 102 -4.27 -8.29 -3.59
CA ALA A 102 -4.17 -9.37 -4.57
C ALA A 102 -3.75 -8.79 -5.93
N LEU A 103 -2.45 -8.60 -6.11
CA LEU A 103 -1.90 -8.21 -7.42
C LEU A 103 -2.10 -9.38 -8.40
N GLY A 104 -2.76 -9.11 -9.53
CA GLY A 104 -3.13 -10.12 -10.53
C GLY A 104 -1.93 -10.97 -10.97
N THR A 105 -2.18 -12.27 -11.17
CA THR A 105 -1.24 -13.22 -11.79
C THR A 105 -1.43 -13.23 -13.30
#